data_AF-A0AAD2DWM8-F1
#
_entry.id   AF-A0AAD2DWM8-F1
#
_cell.length_a   1.000
_cell.length_b   1.000
_cell.length_c   1.000
_cell.angle_alpha   90.00
_cell.angle_beta   90.00
_cell.angle_gamma   90.00
#
_symmetry.space_group_name_H-M   'P 1'
#
loop_
_entity.id
_entity.type
_entity.pdbx_description
1 polymer ?
#
loop_
_entity_poly.entity_id
_entity_poly.type
_entity_poly.pdbx_seq_one_letter_code
_entity_poly.pdbx_strand_id
1 'polypeptide(L)'
;MAGGKIRKEKPGAVAASNPHFQGGIPFHKSKGQHILKNPLLIDSIIQKSGIKSTDVILEIGPGTGNLTKKLLEVGKSVIAVEVDPRMVLELQRRFQGTPSSTRLKVIQGDVLKCDLPYFDICVANIPYQISSPLTFKLLSHRPLFRCAVIMFQREFAMRLVAQPGDNLYCRLSVNTQLLARASVRRNLLWDTEETQRIPPCGAEDCSLCSAARRE
;
A
#
# COMPACT_ATOMS: atom_id res chain seq x y z
N MET A 1 38.26 26.02 -59.14
CA MET A 1 38.73 26.33 -57.77
C MET A 1 37.63 25.92 -56.80
N ALA A 2 37.95 24.96 -55.91
CA ALA A 2 37.25 24.49 -54.70
C ALA A 2 35.75 24.09 -54.86
N GLY A 3 35.31 22.84 -54.62
CA GLY A 3 35.84 21.81 -53.73
C GLY A 3 34.73 21.40 -52.75
N GLY A 4 33.90 20.44 -53.16
CA GLY A 4 32.80 19.90 -52.36
C GLY A 4 33.25 19.18 -51.10
N LYS A 5 32.36 19.11 -50.10
CA LYS A 5 32.47 18.17 -48.98
C LYS A 5 31.18 17.38 -48.85
N ILE A 6 31.25 16.15 -49.34
CA ILE A 6 30.36 15.03 -49.05
C ILE A 6 30.68 14.54 -47.64
N ARG A 7 29.66 14.30 -46.79
CA ARG A 7 29.80 13.45 -45.60
C ARG A 7 28.90 12.23 -45.75
N LYS A 8 29.55 11.06 -45.84
CA LYS A 8 29.00 9.70 -45.84
C LYS A 8 28.47 9.31 -44.46
N GLU A 9 27.48 8.42 -44.51
CA GLU A 9 26.66 7.85 -43.43
C GLU A 9 27.42 7.05 -42.35
N LYS A 10 26.75 6.84 -41.20
CA LYS A 10 26.80 5.56 -40.49
C LYS A 10 25.37 5.11 -40.11
N PRO A 11 25.07 3.80 -40.23
CA PRO A 11 23.72 3.25 -40.04
C PRO A 11 23.46 3.02 -38.55
N GLY A 12 22.46 3.70 -38.01
CA GLY A 12 22.04 3.58 -36.61
C GLY A 12 20.97 2.51 -36.44
N ALA A 13 21.41 1.33 -36.00
CA ALA A 13 20.72 0.34 -35.18
C ALA A 13 19.19 0.16 -35.35
N VAL A 14 18.89 -1.01 -35.92
CA VAL A 14 17.63 -1.75 -35.91
C VAL A 14 16.79 -1.52 -34.64
N ALA A 15 15.52 -1.19 -34.85
CA ALA A 15 14.48 -1.07 -33.83
C ALA A 15 14.40 -2.35 -32.99
N ALA A 16 14.85 -2.26 -31.73
CA ALA A 16 14.49 -3.22 -30.70
C ALA A 16 13.10 -2.86 -30.18
N SER A 17 12.10 -3.60 -30.65
CA SER A 17 10.74 -3.58 -30.15
C SER A 17 10.74 -3.95 -28.66
N ASN A 18 10.56 -2.95 -27.79
CA ASN A 18 10.24 -3.19 -26.40
C ASN A 18 8.79 -3.74 -26.32
N PRO A 19 8.56 -4.95 -25.81
CA PRO A 19 7.21 -5.47 -25.71
C PRO A 19 6.49 -4.81 -24.52
N HIS A 20 5.35 -4.20 -24.84
CA HIS A 20 4.15 -4.11 -24.00
C HIS A 20 4.23 -3.36 -22.66
N PHE A 21 3.83 -2.08 -22.71
CA PHE A 21 2.88 -1.49 -21.75
C PHE A 21 1.98 -0.49 -22.51
N GLN A 22 1.01 -1.01 -23.27
CA GLN A 22 -0.07 -0.17 -23.81
C GLN A 22 -1.13 0.01 -22.72
N GLY A 23 -1.18 1.20 -22.12
CA GLY A 23 -2.25 1.60 -21.18
C GLY A 23 -1.80 2.20 -19.85
N GLY A 24 -0.67 2.89 -19.77
CA GLY A 24 -0.24 3.53 -18.53
C GLY A 24 -1.18 4.66 -18.12
N ILE A 25 -2.03 4.44 -17.11
CA ILE A 25 -2.79 5.51 -16.47
C ILE A 25 -1.77 6.49 -15.85
N PRO A 26 -1.81 7.79 -16.20
CA PRO A 26 -0.87 8.75 -15.63
C PRO A 26 -1.09 8.85 -14.12
N PHE A 27 -0.07 8.43 -13.36
CA PHE A 27 -0.09 8.53 -11.90
C PHE A 27 0.06 9.99 -11.50
N HIS A 28 -0.88 10.47 -10.70
CA HIS A 28 -0.80 11.82 -10.18
C HIS A 28 0.11 11.81 -8.96
N LYS A 29 1.36 12.26 -9.13
CA LYS A 29 2.29 12.48 -8.00
C LYS A 29 1.68 13.39 -6.93
N SER A 30 0.77 14.29 -7.31
CA SER A 30 0.04 15.16 -6.38
C SER A 30 -0.89 14.42 -5.42
N LYS A 31 -1.31 13.19 -5.73
CA LYS A 31 -2.13 12.34 -4.85
C LYS A 31 -1.29 11.40 -3.97
N GLY A 32 0.05 11.48 -4.00
CA GLY A 32 0.92 10.63 -3.19
C GLY A 32 0.87 9.14 -3.53
N GLN A 33 0.51 8.79 -4.78
CA GLN A 33 0.39 7.40 -5.22
C GLN A 33 1.79 6.78 -5.41
N HIS A 34 2.22 5.95 -4.46
CA HIS A 34 3.44 5.15 -4.55
C HIS A 34 3.09 3.68 -4.83
N ILE A 35 3.46 3.20 -6.02
CA ILE A 35 3.18 1.82 -6.43
C ILE A 35 4.24 0.89 -5.86
N LEU A 36 3.80 -0.13 -5.14
CA LEU A 36 4.64 -1.26 -4.75
C LEU A 36 4.97 -2.09 -6.00
N LYS A 37 6.19 -1.90 -6.51
CA LYS A 37 6.73 -2.68 -7.65
C LYS A 37 7.63 -3.83 -7.22
N ASN A 38 8.28 -3.72 -6.06
CA ASN A 38 9.20 -4.74 -5.59
C ASN A 38 8.43 -5.94 -5.00
N PRO A 39 8.49 -7.13 -5.62
CA PRO A 39 7.78 -8.31 -5.13
C PRO A 39 8.29 -8.77 -3.76
N LEU A 40 9.57 -8.57 -3.45
CA LEU A 40 10.15 -8.96 -2.15
C LEU A 40 9.53 -8.17 -0.99
N LEU A 41 9.21 -6.89 -1.22
CA LEU A 41 8.52 -6.05 -0.23
C LEU A 41 7.08 -6.54 -0.01
N ILE A 42 6.38 -6.87 -1.08
CA ILE A 42 5.01 -7.41 -1.01
C ILE A 42 4.99 -8.73 -0.24
N ASP A 43 5.91 -9.64 -0.55
CA ASP A 43 6.02 -10.92 0.14
C ASP A 43 6.38 -10.73 1.62
N SER A 44 7.26 -9.77 1.95
CA SER A 44 7.58 -9.40 3.34
C SER A 44 6.36 -8.87 4.10
N ILE A 45 5.56 -7.99 3.50
CA ILE A 45 4.32 -7.47 4.10
C ILE A 45 3.36 -8.61 4.41
N ILE A 46 3.18 -9.53 3.48
CA ILE A 46 2.25 -10.66 3.62
C ILE A 46 2.71 -11.61 4.74
N GLN A 47 3.99 -11.96 4.75
CA GLN A 47 4.56 -12.79 5.81
C GLN A 47 4.38 -12.15 7.19
N LYS A 48 4.66 -10.85 7.30
CA LYS A 48 4.50 -10.11 8.57
C LYS A 48 3.05 -9.95 9.00
N SER A 49 2.12 -9.93 8.06
CA SER A 49 0.69 -9.76 8.32
C SER A 49 0.05 -10.96 9.02
N GLY A 50 0.70 -12.14 9.01
CA GLY A 50 0.20 -13.31 9.71
C GLY A 50 -1.20 -13.72 9.25
N ILE A 51 -1.44 -13.59 7.94
CA ILE A 51 -2.73 -13.87 7.31
C ILE A 51 -2.99 -15.38 7.34
N LYS A 52 -4.21 -15.75 7.71
CA LYS A 52 -4.72 -17.12 7.65
C LYS A 52 -5.62 -17.28 6.44
N SER A 53 -5.72 -18.50 5.93
CA SER A 53 -6.59 -18.86 4.80
C SER A 53 -8.08 -18.61 5.06
N THR A 54 -8.48 -18.44 6.32
CA THR A 54 -9.86 -18.14 6.72
C THR A 54 -10.17 -16.64 6.78
N ASP A 55 -9.16 -15.79 6.73
CA ASP A 55 -9.31 -14.36 7.01
C ASP A 55 -9.92 -13.59 5.82
N VAL A 56 -10.84 -12.69 6.15
CA VAL A 56 -11.30 -11.62 5.26
C VAL A 56 -10.35 -10.44 5.39
N ILE A 57 -9.75 -10.04 4.28
CA ILE A 57 -8.71 -9.00 4.25
C ILE A 57 -9.31 -7.71 3.70
N LEU A 58 -9.16 -6.61 4.42
CA LEU A 58 -9.38 -5.26 3.90
C LEU A 58 -8.08 -4.73 3.31
N GLU A 59 -8.08 -4.37 2.03
CA GLU A 59 -7.00 -3.65 1.38
C GLU A 59 -7.40 -2.21 1.11
N ILE A 60 -6.60 -1.25 1.57
CA ILE A 60 -6.85 0.18 1.32
C ILE A 60 -5.80 0.70 0.34
N GLY A 61 -6.27 1.24 -0.78
CA GLY A 61 -5.40 1.72 -1.87
C GLY A 61 -4.73 0.57 -2.64
N PRO A 62 -5.49 -0.35 -3.27
CA PRO A 62 -4.93 -1.45 -4.05
C PRO A 62 -4.09 -0.99 -5.25
N GLY A 63 -4.34 0.23 -5.76
CA GLY A 63 -3.64 0.77 -6.92
C GLY A 63 -3.78 -0.15 -8.14
N THR A 64 -2.66 -0.65 -8.66
CA THR A 64 -2.65 -1.59 -9.81
C THR A 64 -2.98 -3.04 -9.44
N GLY A 65 -3.07 -3.38 -8.15
CA GLY A 65 -3.47 -4.72 -7.69
C GLY A 65 -2.33 -5.73 -7.51
N ASN A 66 -1.08 -5.29 -7.42
CA ASN A 66 0.05 -6.21 -7.19
C ASN A 66 -0.01 -6.86 -5.80
N LEU A 67 -0.36 -6.08 -4.77
CA LEU A 67 -0.57 -6.59 -3.41
C LEU A 67 -1.87 -7.41 -3.35
N THR A 68 -2.96 -6.90 -3.91
CA THR A 68 -4.25 -7.62 -4.05
C THR A 68 -4.09 -9.04 -4.58
N LYS A 69 -3.28 -9.23 -5.64
CA LYS A 69 -3.04 -10.56 -6.22
C LYS A 69 -2.52 -11.55 -5.17
N LYS A 70 -1.49 -11.14 -4.45
CA LYS A 70 -0.84 -11.98 -3.44
C LYS A 70 -1.73 -12.18 -2.20
N LEU A 71 -2.52 -11.17 -1.82
CA LEU A 71 -3.52 -11.31 -0.74
C LEU A 71 -4.61 -12.33 -1.09
N LEU A 72 -5.06 -12.36 -2.35
CA LEU A 72 -6.03 -13.37 -2.84
C LEU A 72 -5.44 -14.78 -2.87
N GLU A 73 -4.13 -14.94 -3.01
CA GLU A 73 -3.46 -16.25 -2.95
C GLU A 73 -3.45 -16.84 -1.53
N VAL A 74 -3.40 -16.00 -0.49
CA VAL A 74 -3.23 -16.45 0.91
C VAL A 74 -4.47 -16.34 1.81
N GLY A 75 -5.38 -15.40 1.54
CA GLY A 75 -6.55 -15.14 2.38
C GLY A 75 -7.78 -15.95 1.98
N LYS A 76 -8.94 -15.66 2.60
CA LYS A 76 -10.25 -16.18 2.16
C LYS A 76 -10.87 -15.28 1.10
N SER A 77 -10.89 -13.98 1.34
CA SER A 77 -11.43 -12.98 0.41
C SER A 77 -10.78 -11.64 0.67
N VAL A 78 -10.70 -10.80 -0.37
CA VAL A 78 -10.13 -9.46 -0.29
C VAL A 78 -11.22 -8.43 -0.59
N ILE A 79 -11.32 -7.43 0.27
CA ILE A 79 -12.18 -6.27 0.11
C ILE A 79 -11.24 -5.09 -0.14
N ALA A 80 -11.20 -4.60 -1.37
CA ALA A 80 -10.32 -3.51 -1.76
C ALA A 80 -11.10 -2.19 -1.79
N VAL A 81 -10.63 -1.15 -1.09
CA VAL A 81 -11.20 0.20 -1.10
C VAL A 81 -10.29 1.13 -1.85
N GLU A 82 -10.81 1.75 -2.90
CA GLU A 82 -10.06 2.67 -3.78
C GLU A 82 -10.87 3.92 -4.10
N VAL A 83 -10.20 5.07 -4.04
CA VAL A 83 -10.80 6.37 -4.28
C VAL A 83 -10.76 6.75 -5.76
N ASP A 84 -9.73 6.31 -6.50
CA ASP A 84 -9.60 6.62 -7.94
C ASP A 84 -10.43 5.64 -8.79
N PRO A 85 -11.51 6.09 -9.46
CA PRO A 85 -12.33 5.22 -10.30
C PRO A 85 -11.56 4.55 -11.44
N ARG A 86 -10.48 5.18 -11.92
CA ARG A 86 -9.65 4.61 -13.00
C ARG A 86 -8.88 3.38 -12.50
N MET A 87 -8.40 3.43 -11.26
CA MET A 87 -7.72 2.30 -10.62
C MET A 87 -8.71 1.18 -10.30
N VAL A 88 -9.93 1.52 -9.85
CA VAL A 88 -11.01 0.54 -9.65
C VAL A 88 -11.28 -0.24 -10.94
N LEU A 89 -11.43 0.46 -12.06
CA LEU A 89 -11.69 -0.17 -13.36
C LEU A 89 -10.53 -1.05 -13.81
N GLU A 90 -9.30 -0.60 -13.63
CA GLU A 90 -8.10 -1.37 -13.94
C GLU A 90 -8.01 -2.64 -13.09
N LEU A 91 -8.26 -2.52 -11.78
CA LEU A 91 -8.28 -3.65 -10.85
C LEU A 91 -9.35 -4.66 -11.24
N GLN A 92 -10.57 -4.20 -11.55
CA GLN A 92 -11.66 -5.06 -12.00
C GLN A 92 -11.30 -5.80 -13.28
N ARG A 93 -10.77 -5.11 -14.30
CA ARG A 93 -10.32 -5.74 -15.56
C ARG A 93 -9.22 -6.77 -15.32
N ARG A 94 -8.26 -6.47 -14.44
CA ARG A 94 -7.12 -7.35 -14.14
C ARG A 94 -7.55 -8.68 -13.54
N PHE A 95 -8.60 -8.68 -12.71
CA PHE A 95 -9.10 -9.89 -12.05
C PHE A 95 -10.33 -10.49 -12.74
N GLN A 96 -10.90 -9.83 -13.73
CA GLN A 96 -12.02 -10.33 -14.52
C GLN A 96 -11.66 -11.66 -15.19
N GLY A 97 -12.53 -12.66 -15.07
CA GLY A 97 -12.32 -14.00 -15.63
C GLY A 97 -11.31 -14.89 -14.88
N THR A 98 -10.71 -14.39 -13.80
CA THR A 98 -9.86 -15.23 -12.93
C THR A 98 -10.70 -15.95 -11.87
N PRO A 99 -10.28 -17.14 -11.39
CA PRO A 99 -10.95 -17.83 -10.28
C PRO A 99 -11.08 -16.95 -9.02
N SER A 100 -10.08 -16.09 -8.79
CA SER A 100 -10.01 -15.18 -7.66
C SER A 100 -11.01 -14.01 -7.73
N SER A 101 -11.64 -13.77 -8.88
CA SER A 101 -12.63 -12.70 -9.08
C SER A 101 -13.79 -12.81 -8.08
N THR A 102 -14.27 -14.03 -7.82
CA THR A 102 -15.36 -14.29 -6.86
C THR A 102 -15.01 -13.96 -5.42
N ARG A 103 -13.71 -13.88 -5.12
CA ARG A 103 -13.14 -13.63 -3.80
C ARG A 103 -12.68 -12.18 -3.63
N LEU A 104 -12.77 -11.36 -4.68
CA LEU A 104 -12.40 -9.95 -4.67
C LEU A 104 -13.65 -9.08 -4.70
N LYS A 105 -13.83 -8.24 -3.68
CA LYS A 105 -14.85 -7.19 -3.64
C LYS A 105 -14.16 -5.84 -3.74
N VAL A 106 -14.49 -5.04 -4.75
CA VAL A 106 -13.95 -3.69 -4.90
C VAL A 106 -15.01 -2.66 -4.51
N ILE A 107 -14.69 -1.79 -3.55
CA ILE A 107 -15.52 -0.68 -3.11
C ILE A 107 -14.87 0.61 -3.60
N GLN A 108 -15.56 1.30 -4.51
CA GLN A 108 -15.15 2.63 -4.95
C GLN A 108 -15.60 3.65 -3.92
N GLY A 109 -14.65 4.35 -3.29
CA GLY A 109 -14.96 5.40 -2.33
C GLY A 109 -13.77 5.85 -1.51
N ASP A 110 -13.95 6.98 -0.84
CA ASP A 110 -13.02 7.46 0.18
C ASP A 110 -13.15 6.58 1.43
N VAL A 111 -12.06 5.92 1.81
CA VAL A 111 -11.97 5.06 2.99
C VAL A 111 -12.37 5.79 4.27
N LEU A 112 -12.20 7.11 4.35
CA LEU A 112 -12.57 7.90 5.53
C LEU A 112 -14.08 8.10 5.63
N LYS A 113 -14.81 8.07 4.52
CA LYS A 113 -16.26 8.32 4.46
C LYS A 113 -17.10 7.06 4.26
N CYS A 114 -16.55 6.01 3.67
CA CYS A 114 -17.30 4.79 3.38
C CYS A 114 -17.48 3.91 4.63
N ASP A 115 -18.58 3.18 4.70
CA ASP A 115 -18.76 2.18 5.74
C ASP A 115 -17.95 0.93 5.39
N LEU A 116 -17.05 0.56 6.30
CA LEU A 116 -16.17 -0.59 6.12
C LEU A 116 -16.90 -1.86 6.57
N PRO A 117 -17.03 -2.88 5.71
CA PRO A 117 -17.62 -4.15 6.09
C PRO A 117 -16.75 -4.87 7.13
N TYR A 118 -17.21 -6.03 7.59
CA TYR A 118 -16.39 -6.91 8.42
C TYR A 118 -15.07 -7.30 7.72
N PHE A 119 -13.96 -7.24 8.45
CA PHE A 119 -12.67 -7.79 8.05
C PHE A 119 -11.89 -8.28 9.27
N ASP A 120 -11.07 -9.30 9.09
CA ASP A 120 -10.21 -9.84 10.14
C ASP A 120 -8.85 -9.12 10.16
N ILE A 121 -8.33 -8.80 8.98
CA ILE A 121 -7.04 -8.13 8.81
C ILE A 121 -7.18 -6.95 7.85
N CYS A 122 -6.55 -5.83 8.19
CA CYS A 122 -6.36 -4.72 7.25
C CYS A 122 -4.92 -4.67 6.77
N VAL A 123 -4.70 -4.54 5.46
CA VAL A 123 -3.39 -4.27 4.86
C VAL A 123 -3.49 -3.01 4.03
N ALA A 124 -2.62 -2.04 4.24
CA ALA A 124 -2.74 -0.76 3.57
C ALA A 124 -1.38 -0.12 3.27
N ASN A 125 -1.25 0.43 2.06
CA ASN A 125 -0.15 1.30 1.66
C ASN A 125 -0.73 2.67 1.32
N ILE A 126 -0.86 3.53 2.33
CA ILE A 126 -1.63 4.76 2.23
C ILE A 126 -0.75 6.00 2.10
N PRO A 127 -1.25 7.05 1.43
CA PRO A 127 -0.58 8.33 1.40
C PRO A 127 -0.61 9.00 2.79
N TYR A 128 0.44 9.76 3.10
CA TYR A 128 0.65 10.34 4.44
C TYR A 128 -0.54 11.19 4.92
N GLN A 129 -1.15 11.95 4.02
CA GLN A 129 -2.19 12.94 4.33
C GLN A 129 -3.41 12.33 5.03
N ILE A 130 -3.70 11.05 4.80
CA ILE A 130 -4.88 10.36 5.38
C ILE A 130 -4.52 9.45 6.57
N SER A 131 -3.24 9.39 6.97
CA SER A 131 -2.75 8.44 7.98
C SER A 131 -3.46 8.58 9.31
N SER A 132 -3.50 9.79 9.87
CA SER A 132 -4.13 10.05 11.17
C SER A 132 -5.63 9.74 11.20
N PRO A 133 -6.48 10.30 10.30
CA PRO A 133 -7.91 10.01 10.31
C PRO A 133 -8.20 8.54 10.02
N LEU A 134 -7.38 7.88 9.18
CA LEU A 134 -7.54 6.45 8.93
C LEU A 134 -7.26 5.62 10.20
N THR A 135 -6.17 5.91 10.91
CA THR A 135 -5.85 5.21 12.17
C THR A 135 -7.00 5.33 13.16
N PHE A 136 -7.55 6.54 13.36
CA PHE A 136 -8.69 6.72 14.26
C PHE A 136 -9.93 5.97 13.80
N LYS A 137 -10.21 5.96 12.50
CA LYS A 137 -11.32 5.21 11.93
C LYS A 137 -11.19 3.71 12.16
N LEU A 138 -9.99 3.15 11.96
CA LEU A 138 -9.73 1.75 12.23
C LEU A 138 -9.86 1.43 13.71
N LEU A 139 -9.23 2.21 14.60
CA LEU A 139 -9.35 2.01 16.06
C LEU A 139 -10.81 2.05 16.57
N SER A 140 -11.65 2.86 15.92
CA SER A 140 -13.07 3.00 16.25
C SER A 140 -13.96 1.98 15.53
N HIS A 141 -13.42 1.23 14.56
CA HIS A 141 -14.20 0.28 13.76
C HIS A 141 -14.75 -0.85 14.62
N ARG A 142 -15.99 -1.23 14.35
CA ARG A 142 -16.69 -2.34 15.01
C ARG A 142 -17.39 -3.19 13.95
N PRO A 143 -17.39 -4.51 14.09
CA PRO A 143 -16.72 -5.31 15.13
C PRO A 143 -15.18 -5.25 15.02
N LEU A 144 -14.48 -5.60 16.10
CA LEU A 144 -13.02 -5.45 16.17
C LEU A 144 -12.33 -6.41 15.18
N PHE A 145 -11.38 -5.87 14.42
CA PHE A 145 -10.46 -6.65 13.60
C PHE A 145 -9.33 -7.25 14.46
N ARG A 146 -8.63 -8.27 13.96
CA ARG A 146 -7.52 -8.92 14.67
C ARG A 146 -6.22 -8.11 14.56
N CYS A 147 -5.86 -7.73 13.34
CA CYS A 147 -4.60 -7.04 13.05
C CYS A 147 -4.74 -6.09 11.86
N ALA A 148 -4.03 -4.98 11.89
CA ALA A 148 -3.87 -4.07 10.77
C ALA A 148 -2.37 -3.86 10.52
N VAL A 149 -1.90 -4.17 9.32
CA VAL A 149 -0.53 -3.90 8.88
C VAL A 149 -0.58 -2.76 7.88
N ILE A 150 -0.14 -1.59 8.33
CA ILE A 150 -0.25 -0.35 7.56
C ILE A 150 1.14 0.23 7.42
N MET A 151 1.46 0.64 6.21
CA MET A 151 2.70 1.35 5.94
C MET A 151 2.52 2.84 6.27
N PHE A 152 3.41 3.36 7.11
CA PHE A 152 3.45 4.77 7.46
C PHE A 152 4.86 5.34 7.21
N GLN A 153 4.96 6.67 7.20
CA GLN A 153 6.26 7.33 7.34
C GLN A 153 6.82 7.06 8.73
N ARG A 154 8.14 6.86 8.82
CA ARG A 154 8.86 6.60 10.07
C ARG A 154 8.48 7.53 11.22
N GLU A 155 8.47 8.85 11.00
CA GLU A 155 8.12 9.80 12.06
C GLU A 155 6.71 9.57 12.60
N PHE A 156 5.75 9.29 11.72
CA PHE A 156 4.38 9.00 12.10
C PHE A 156 4.27 7.65 12.84
N ALA A 157 4.96 6.62 12.34
CA ALA A 157 5.01 5.30 12.96
C ALA A 157 5.57 5.39 14.39
N MET A 158 6.66 6.14 14.58
CA MET A 158 7.27 6.36 15.88
C MET A 158 6.32 7.10 16.84
N ARG A 159 5.50 8.04 16.35
CA ARG A 159 4.48 8.69 17.17
C ARG A 159 3.42 7.72 17.67
N LEU A 160 3.04 6.69 16.91
CA LEU A 160 2.04 5.70 17.36
C LEU A 160 2.53 4.91 18.59
N VAL A 161 3.84 4.63 18.66
CA VAL A 161 4.45 3.79 19.70
C VAL A 161 5.20 4.56 20.79
N ALA A 162 5.28 5.90 20.67
CA ALA A 162 5.95 6.77 21.64
C ALA A 162 5.41 6.58 23.06
N GLN A 163 6.30 6.50 24.05
CA GLN A 163 5.97 6.31 25.46
C GLN A 163 5.80 7.65 26.18
N PRO A 164 5.10 7.71 27.33
CA PRO A 164 5.06 8.90 28.16
C PRO A 164 6.48 9.36 28.51
N GLY A 165 6.80 10.62 28.22
CA GLY A 165 8.15 11.19 28.40
C GLY A 165 8.97 11.32 27.11
N ASP A 166 8.57 10.67 26.02
CA ASP A 166 9.18 10.86 24.71
C ASP A 166 8.74 12.18 24.06
N ASN A 167 9.63 12.83 23.32
CA ASN A 167 9.32 14.04 22.54
C ASN A 167 8.22 13.83 21.49
N LEU A 168 8.04 12.59 21.02
CA LEU A 168 7.04 12.21 20.02
C LEU A 168 5.69 11.81 20.63
N TYR A 169 5.59 11.76 21.97
CA TYR A 169 4.36 11.42 22.68
C TYR A 169 3.29 12.46 22.43
N CYS A 170 2.16 12.04 21.88
CA CYS A 170 1.06 12.94 21.57
C CYS A 170 -0.30 12.25 21.73
N ARG A 171 -1.38 13.01 21.51
CA ARG A 171 -2.77 12.50 21.56
C ARG A 171 -2.96 11.22 20.71
N LEU A 172 -2.26 11.09 19.59
CA LEU A 172 -2.33 9.90 18.75
C LEU A 172 -1.73 8.67 19.44
N SER A 173 -0.58 8.81 20.10
CA SER A 173 0.07 7.77 20.89
C SER A 173 -0.87 7.26 21.98
N VAL A 174 -1.49 8.17 22.73
CA VAL A 174 -2.41 7.84 23.83
C VAL A 174 -3.60 7.02 23.33
N ASN A 175 -4.30 7.51 22.31
CA ASN A 175 -5.49 6.84 21.78
C ASN A 175 -5.15 5.49 21.16
N THR A 176 -4.02 5.40 20.46
CA THR A 176 -3.58 4.15 19.84
C THR A 176 -3.27 3.12 20.91
N GLN A 177 -2.48 3.47 21.92
CA GLN A 177 -2.09 2.54 22.99
C GLN A 177 -3.25 2.17 23.93
N LEU A 178 -4.25 3.03 24.04
CA LEU A 178 -5.47 2.75 24.80
C LEU A 178 -6.34 1.68 24.11
N LEU A 179 -6.45 1.73 22.78
CA LEU A 179 -7.37 0.90 21.99
C LEU A 179 -6.71 -0.30 21.31
N ALA A 180 -5.39 -0.25 21.10
CA ALA A 180 -4.63 -1.24 20.34
C ALA A 180 -3.20 -1.41 20.87
N ARG A 181 -2.62 -2.58 20.59
CA ARG A 181 -1.18 -2.81 20.74
C ARG A 181 -0.52 -2.45 19.40
N ALA A 182 0.18 -1.33 19.37
CA ALA A 182 0.96 -0.91 18.21
C ALA A 182 2.41 -1.38 18.33
N SER A 183 2.98 -1.84 17.21
CA SER A 183 4.40 -2.12 17.09
C SER A 183 4.90 -1.67 15.72
N VAL A 184 6.08 -1.04 15.71
CA VAL A 184 6.74 -0.63 14.48
C VAL A 184 7.83 -1.63 14.16
N ARG A 185 7.85 -2.13 12.93
CA ARG A 185 8.94 -2.97 12.45
C ARG A 185 9.65 -2.25 11.33
N ARG A 186 10.92 -1.96 11.56
CA ARG A 186 11.80 -1.43 10.53
C ARG A 186 11.93 -2.47 9.41
N ASN A 187 11.64 -2.10 8.17
CA ASN A 187 11.87 -2.97 7.03
C ASN A 187 13.15 -2.49 6.33
N LEU A 188 14.25 -3.23 6.50
CA LEU A 188 15.57 -2.93 5.91
C LEU A 188 15.57 -2.94 4.37
N LEU A 189 14.56 -3.57 3.76
CA LEU A 189 14.39 -3.61 2.31
C LEU A 189 13.94 -2.27 1.70
N TRP A 190 13.59 -1.27 2.51
CA TRP A 190 13.31 0.10 2.05
C TRP A 190 14.58 0.96 1.93
N ASP A 191 15.70 0.52 2.49
CA ASP A 191 16.98 1.25 2.46
C ASP A 191 17.81 0.94 1.20
N THR A 192 17.27 0.20 0.23
CA THR A 192 18.05 -0.16 -0.98
C THR A 192 18.24 1.07 -1.86
N GLU A 193 19.50 1.45 -2.02
CA GLU A 193 20.07 2.40 -2.98
C GLU A 193 19.26 2.44 -4.28
N GLU A 194 18.65 3.59 -4.60
CA GLU A 194 18.86 4.34 -5.84
C GLU A 194 17.78 5.42 -6.04
N THR A 195 18.23 6.65 -5.83
CA THR A 195 17.73 7.95 -6.27
C THR A 195 16.62 7.94 -7.34
N GLN A 196 15.42 8.45 -7.01
CA GLN A 196 14.65 9.29 -7.94
C GLN A 196 13.66 10.22 -7.22
N ARG A 197 14.20 11.36 -6.78
CA ARG A 197 13.55 12.66 -6.52
C ARG A 197 12.22 12.65 -5.76
N ILE A 198 12.32 12.67 -4.42
CA ILE A 198 11.48 13.23 -3.33
C ILE A 198 12.24 12.79 -2.04
N PRO A 199 12.33 13.58 -0.93
CA PRO A 199 13.25 13.31 0.18
C PRO A 199 13.12 11.87 0.70
N PRO A 200 14.19 11.26 1.25
CA PRO A 200 14.19 9.87 1.70
C PRO A 200 13.19 9.69 2.83
N CYS A 201 11.94 9.39 2.47
CA CYS A 201 10.89 9.07 3.41
C CYS A 201 11.13 7.61 3.79
N GLY A 202 11.93 7.36 4.83
CA GLY A 202 11.99 6.03 5.42
C GLY A 202 10.57 5.58 5.75
N ALA A 203 10.01 4.66 4.95
CA ALA A 203 8.71 4.07 5.20
C ALA A 203 8.90 2.92 6.18
N GLU A 204 8.11 2.89 7.24
CA GLU A 204 8.13 1.83 8.23
C GLU A 204 6.78 1.13 8.25
N ASP A 205 6.82 -0.20 8.35
CA ASP A 205 5.61 -1.00 8.51
C ASP A 205 5.18 -0.86 9.98
N CYS A 206 3.96 -0.36 10.21
CA CYS A 206 3.36 -0.34 11.53
C CYS A 206 2.26 -1.39 11.59
N SER A 207 2.42 -2.34 12.51
CA SER A 207 1.36 -3.27 12.86
C SER A 207 0.57 -2.74 14.05
N LEU A 208 -0.70 -2.44 13.82
CA LEU A 208 -1.71 -2.22 14.85
C LEU A 208 -2.47 -3.53 15.08
N CYS A 209 -2.21 -4.21 16.18
CA CYS A 209 -3.10 -5.28 16.64
C CYS A 209 -4.18 -4.65 17.51
N SER A 210 -5.45 -4.75 17.10
CA SER A 210 -6.55 -4.35 17.97
C SER A 210 -6.42 -5.05 19.30
N ALA A 211 -6.57 -4.32 20.41
CA ALA A 211 -6.44 -4.89 21.75
C ALA A 211 -7.69 -5.70 22.14
N ALA A 212 -8.16 -6.59 21.25
CA ALA A 212 -9.08 -7.66 21.62
C ALA A 212 -8.27 -8.81 22.24
N ARG A 213 -7.76 -8.58 23.45
CA ARG A 213 -7.42 -9.53 24.52
C ARG A 213 -6.71 -8.78 25.66
N ARG A 214 -7.50 -8.06 26.44
CA ARG A 214 -7.34 -8.11 27.91
C ARG A 214 -8.45 -9.03 28.39
N GLU A 215 -8.18 -10.34 28.37
CA GLU A 215 -8.73 -11.25 29.37
C GLU A 215 -7.64 -11.43 30.42
#